data_AF-A0A263D6C3-F1
#
_entry.id   AF-A0A263D6C3-F1
#
_cell.length_a   1.000
_cell.length_b   1.000
_cell.length_c   1.000
_cell.angle_alpha   90.00
_cell.angle_beta   90.00
_cell.angle_gamma   90.00
#
_symmetry.space_group_name_H-M   'P 1'
#
loop_
_entity.id
_entity.type
_entity.pdbx_description
1 polymer ?
#
loop_
_entity_poly.entity_id
_entity_poly.type
_entity_poly.pdbx_seq_one_letter_code
_entity_poly.pdbx_strand_id
1 'polypeptide(L)'
;MEPVTGPISRDDYMQVLVARQQAWHARNPHVKLPALYEWFIEDGDELYVIVPKQAPAPKKTVTPRVYRSAESLRAERDKLDADMARVAGAGDPGDRAATNLSPYSRSRAAASAGRRRFAQMDRALERYTAMSRRRDALDSRIAKAEAREARRNGDA
;
A
#
# COMPACT_ATOMS: atom_id res chain seq x y z
N MET A 1 -11.89 -45.05 -6.77
CA MET A 1 -12.69 -43.87 -6.37
C MET A 1 -13.71 -43.66 -7.48
N GLU A 2 -14.86 -43.06 -7.20
CA GLU A 2 -15.87 -42.86 -8.26
C GLU A 2 -15.44 -41.69 -9.15
N PRO A 3 -15.26 -41.91 -10.47
CA PRO A 3 -14.91 -40.84 -11.39
C PRO A 3 -16.11 -39.93 -11.63
N VAL A 4 -15.88 -38.64 -11.86
CA VAL A 4 -16.95 -37.74 -12.30
C VAL A 4 -17.26 -38.06 -13.76
N THR A 5 -18.51 -38.43 -14.06
CA THR A 5 -18.92 -38.88 -15.40
C THR A 5 -19.82 -37.90 -16.14
N GLY A 6 -20.14 -36.75 -15.54
CA GLY A 6 -21.06 -35.77 -16.12
C GLY A 6 -20.86 -34.37 -15.55
N PRO A 7 -21.39 -33.33 -16.22
CA PRO A 7 -21.16 -31.94 -15.84
C PRO A 7 -21.63 -31.67 -14.41
N ILE A 8 -20.73 -31.11 -13.59
CA ILE A 8 -20.95 -30.88 -12.16
C ILE A 8 -20.63 -29.42 -11.81
N SER A 9 -21.39 -28.83 -10.88
CA SER A 9 -21.08 -27.50 -10.37
C SER A 9 -19.81 -27.54 -9.52
N ARG A 10 -19.18 -26.38 -9.32
CA ARG A 10 -18.03 -26.27 -8.42
C ARG A 10 -18.35 -26.77 -7.00
N ASP A 11 -19.52 -26.41 -6.48
CA ASP A 11 -19.88 -26.72 -5.10
C ASP A 11 -20.15 -28.21 -4.92
N ASP A 12 -20.77 -28.85 -5.91
CA ASP A 12 -21.00 -30.29 -5.92
C ASP A 12 -19.68 -31.07 -6.11
N TYR A 13 -18.75 -30.55 -6.92
CA TYR A 13 -17.42 -31.14 -7.06
C TYR A 13 -16.63 -31.12 -5.75
N MET A 14 -16.77 -30.07 -4.94
CA MET A 14 -16.17 -30.04 -3.60
C MET A 14 -16.70 -31.17 -2.70
N GLN A 15 -17.98 -31.55 -2.83
CA GLN A 15 -18.53 -32.68 -2.07
C GLN A 15 -17.90 -34.01 -2.52
N VAL A 16 -17.64 -34.18 -3.81
CA VAL A 16 -16.93 -35.35 -4.35
C VAL A 16 -15.52 -35.44 -3.76
N LEU A 17 -14.78 -34.33 -3.71
CA LEU A 17 -13.44 -34.30 -3.11
C LEU A 17 -13.46 -34.62 -1.61
N VAL A 18 -14.47 -34.13 -0.87
CA VAL A 18 -14.66 -34.46 0.55
C VAL A 18 -14.95 -35.96 0.73
N ALA A 19 -15.80 -36.56 -0.10
CA ALA A 19 -16.10 -37.99 -0.03
C ALA A 19 -14.86 -38.86 -0.33
N ARG A 20 -14.07 -38.48 -1.34
CA ARG A 20 -12.81 -39.15 -1.68
C ARG A 20 -11.78 -39.03 -0.55
N GLN A 21 -11.67 -37.86 0.07
CA GLN A 21 -10.81 -37.62 1.23
C GLN A 21 -11.23 -38.48 2.43
N GLN A 22 -12.53 -38.57 2.73
CA GLN A 22 -13.05 -39.41 3.81
C GLN A 22 -12.76 -40.90 3.56
N ALA A 23 -12.99 -41.39 2.34
CA ALA A 23 -12.68 -42.76 1.96
C ALA A 23 -11.18 -43.08 2.08
N TRP A 24 -10.32 -42.10 1.78
CA TRP A 24 -8.88 -42.24 1.94
C TRP A 24 -8.45 -42.26 3.41
N HIS A 25 -8.99 -41.36 4.26
CA HIS A 25 -8.71 -41.37 5.70
C HIS A 25 -9.19 -42.65 6.38
N ALA A 26 -10.34 -43.20 5.96
CA ALA A 26 -10.81 -44.50 6.47
C ALA A 26 -9.82 -45.64 6.19
N ARG A 27 -9.08 -45.57 5.08
CA ARG A 27 -8.04 -46.54 4.71
C ARG A 27 -6.66 -46.21 5.32
N ASN A 28 -6.44 -44.97 5.74
CA ASN A 28 -5.17 -44.45 6.25
C ASN A 28 -5.33 -43.79 7.63
N PRO A 29 -5.75 -44.54 8.67
CA PRO A 29 -6.09 -43.97 9.98
C PRO A 29 -4.87 -43.38 10.72
N HIS A 30 -3.65 -43.69 10.30
CA HIS A 30 -2.41 -43.26 10.97
C HIS A 30 -1.88 -41.90 10.51
N VAL A 31 -2.44 -41.31 9.46
CA VAL A 31 -2.00 -40.01 8.94
C VAL A 31 -2.60 -38.88 9.77
N LYS A 32 -1.75 -38.11 10.46
CA LYS A 32 -2.16 -37.04 11.39
C LYS A 32 -2.52 -35.72 10.72
N LEU A 33 -2.03 -35.49 9.51
CA LEU A 33 -2.30 -34.26 8.75
C LEU A 33 -3.47 -34.49 7.78
N PRO A 34 -4.40 -33.54 7.66
CA PRO A 34 -5.47 -33.66 6.67
C PRO A 34 -4.86 -33.64 5.27
N ALA A 35 -5.23 -34.61 4.44
CA ALA A 35 -4.78 -34.64 3.04
C ALA A 35 -5.38 -33.45 2.28
N LEU A 36 -4.60 -32.83 1.40
CA LEU A 36 -5.06 -31.71 0.58
C LEU A 36 -6.08 -32.18 -0.46
N TYR A 37 -7.05 -31.34 -0.81
CA TYR A 37 -8.06 -31.68 -1.82
C TYR A 37 -7.45 -31.95 -3.21
N GLU A 38 -6.31 -31.32 -3.51
CA GLU A 38 -5.55 -31.51 -4.75
C GLU A 38 -5.14 -32.97 -4.97
N TRP A 39 -4.95 -33.76 -3.90
CA TRP A 39 -4.56 -35.18 -4.00
C TRP A 39 -5.69 -36.09 -4.48
N PHE A 40 -6.92 -35.60 -4.42
CA PHE A 40 -8.13 -36.36 -4.77
C PHE A 40 -8.75 -35.88 -6.09
N ILE A 41 -8.08 -34.97 -6.80
CA ILE A 41 -8.44 -34.60 -8.17
C ILE A 41 -7.96 -35.73 -9.09
N GLU A 42 -8.88 -36.31 -9.87
CA GLU A 42 -8.54 -37.34 -10.84
C GLU A 42 -8.33 -36.73 -12.23
N ASP A 43 -7.46 -37.35 -13.02
CA ASP A 43 -7.24 -36.97 -14.41
C ASP A 43 -8.55 -37.08 -15.19
N GLY A 44 -9.01 -35.95 -15.75
CA GLY A 44 -10.25 -35.86 -16.52
C GLY A 44 -11.43 -35.21 -15.79
N ASP A 45 -11.36 -35.02 -14.47
CA ASP A 45 -12.41 -34.30 -13.72
C ASP A 45 -12.58 -32.86 -14.25
N GLU A 46 -11.50 -32.24 -14.74
CA GLU A 46 -11.49 -30.89 -15.34
C GLU A 46 -12.46 -30.73 -16.51
N LEU A 47 -12.78 -31.81 -17.23
CA LEU A 47 -13.72 -31.79 -18.36
C LEU A 47 -15.18 -31.64 -17.90
N TYR A 48 -15.46 -31.97 -16.64
CA TYR A 48 -16.80 -32.04 -16.09
C TYR A 48 -17.12 -30.90 -15.12
N VAL A 49 -16.12 -30.22 -14.55
CA VAL A 49 -16.33 -29.11 -13.60
C VAL A 49 -16.69 -27.82 -14.35
N ILE A 50 -17.91 -27.35 -14.13
CA ILE A 50 -18.39 -26.08 -14.70
C ILE A 50 -17.86 -24.92 -13.84
N VAL A 51 -16.80 -24.26 -14.32
CA VAL A 51 -16.30 -23.03 -13.69
C VAL A 51 -17.12 -21.84 -14.22
N PRO A 52 -17.79 -21.06 -13.35
CA PRO A 52 -18.51 -19.88 -13.80
C PRO A 52 -17.51 -18.90 -14.42
N LYS A 53 -17.77 -18.48 -15.67
CA LYS A 53 -16.97 -17.48 -16.36
C LYS A 53 -17.02 -16.19 -15.54
N GLN A 54 -15.87 -15.75 -15.02
CA GLN A 54 -15.79 -14.47 -14.31
C GLN A 54 -16.31 -13.36 -15.23
N ALA A 55 -17.28 -12.59 -14.75
CA ALA A 55 -17.77 -11.43 -15.47
C ALA A 55 -16.60 -10.44 -15.67
N PRO A 56 -16.50 -9.78 -16.84
CA PRO A 56 -15.46 -8.80 -17.08
C PRO A 56 -15.55 -7.69 -16.03
N ALA A 57 -14.43 -7.39 -15.38
CA ALA A 57 -14.36 -6.30 -14.42
C ALA A 57 -14.80 -4.97 -15.10
N PRO A 58 -15.52 -4.09 -14.38
CA PRO A 58 -15.94 -2.82 -14.94
C PRO A 58 -14.71 -2.01 -15.38
N LYS A 59 -14.75 -1.47 -16.60
CA LYS A 59 -13.70 -0.57 -17.10
C LYS A 59 -13.67 0.67 -16.22
N LYS A 60 -12.48 1.08 -15.78
CA LYS A 60 -12.30 2.32 -15.01
C LYS A 60 -12.62 3.53 -15.90
N THR A 61 -13.54 4.37 -15.45
CA THR A 61 -13.79 5.68 -16.08
C THR A 61 -12.59 6.58 -15.82
N VAL A 62 -11.90 7.02 -16.88
CA VAL A 62 -10.74 7.91 -16.78
C VAL A 62 -11.22 9.36 -16.69
N THR A 63 -10.91 10.04 -15.59
CA THR A 63 -11.17 11.48 -15.45
C THR A 63 -10.20 12.27 -16.34
N PRO A 64 -10.67 13.24 -17.14
CA PRO A 64 -9.78 14.04 -18.00
C PRO A 64 -8.77 14.84 -17.16
N ARG A 65 -7.53 14.94 -17.66
CA ARG A 65 -6.46 15.67 -16.98
C ARG A 65 -6.71 17.18 -17.10
N VAL A 66 -6.93 17.85 -15.96
CA VAL A 66 -7.08 19.31 -15.91
C VAL A 66 -5.69 19.98 -15.96
N TYR A 67 -5.53 20.94 -16.87
CA TYR A 67 -4.31 21.74 -16.95
C TYR A 67 -4.12 22.59 -15.69
N ARG A 68 -2.88 22.68 -15.19
CA ARG A 68 -2.52 23.56 -14.08
C ARG A 68 -1.48 24.57 -14.57
N SER A 69 -1.77 25.85 -14.39
CA SER A 69 -0.89 26.96 -14.77
C SER A 69 0.38 27.00 -13.90
N ALA A 70 1.41 27.67 -14.40
CA ALA A 70 2.63 27.91 -13.63
C ALA A 70 2.32 28.67 -12.32
N GLU A 71 1.43 29.67 -12.38
CA GLU A 71 0.98 30.45 -11.21
C GLU A 71 0.33 29.57 -10.13
N SER A 72 -0.59 28.66 -10.54
CA SER A 72 -1.24 27.72 -9.60
C SER A 72 -0.23 26.82 -8.89
N LEU A 73 0.84 26.44 -9.59
CA LEU A 73 1.90 25.60 -9.02
C LEU A 73 2.83 26.38 -8.09
N ARG A 74 3.14 27.65 -8.41
CA ARG A 74 3.92 28.54 -7.52
C ARG A 74 3.17 28.79 -6.20
N ALA A 75 1.87 29.08 -6.26
CA ALA A 75 1.06 29.25 -5.05
C ALA A 75 1.02 27.98 -4.17
N GLU A 76 1.07 26.79 -4.78
CA GLU A 76 1.19 25.53 -4.02
C GLU A 76 2.57 25.38 -3.37
N ARG A 77 3.65 25.73 -4.10
CA ARG A 77 5.01 25.72 -3.57
C ARG A 77 5.16 26.68 -2.40
N ASP A 78 4.63 27.90 -2.50
CA ASP A 78 4.76 28.91 -1.45
C ASP A 78 4.02 28.47 -0.16
N LYS A 79 2.88 27.79 -0.30
CA LYS A 79 2.20 27.13 0.84
C LYS A 79 3.06 26.03 1.45
N LEU A 80 3.69 25.21 0.62
CA LEU A 80 4.57 24.14 1.07
C LEU A 80 5.80 24.69 1.81
N ASP A 81 6.38 25.80 1.34
CA ASP A 81 7.51 26.47 1.98
C ASP A 81 7.12 27.02 3.36
N ALA A 82 5.92 27.59 3.49
CA ALA A 82 5.37 28.02 4.78
C ALA A 82 5.17 26.85 5.76
N ASP A 83 4.69 25.70 5.27
CA ASP A 83 4.54 24.49 6.07
C ASP A 83 5.90 23.90 6.48
N MET A 84 6.90 23.92 5.58
CA MET A 84 8.27 23.51 5.89
C MET A 84 8.89 24.39 6.98
N ALA A 85 8.71 25.71 6.91
CA ALA A 85 9.16 26.65 7.93
C ALA A 85 8.52 26.33 9.31
N ARG A 86 7.22 25.99 9.33
CA ARG A 86 6.53 25.59 10.55
C ARG A 86 7.09 24.30 11.15
N VAL A 87 7.39 23.29 10.32
CA VAL A 87 7.96 22.03 10.81
C VAL A 87 9.39 22.19 11.30
N ALA A 88 10.19 23.01 10.63
CA ALA A 88 11.55 23.32 11.07
C ALA A 88 11.56 24.09 12.40
N GLY A 89 10.62 25.01 12.61
CA GLY A 89 10.47 25.77 13.86
C GLY A 89 9.79 25.01 15.01
N ALA A 90 9.13 23.87 14.76
CA ALA A 90 8.39 23.11 15.77
C ALA A 90 9.29 22.32 16.74
N GLY A 91 10.59 22.20 16.45
CA GLY A 91 11.57 21.62 17.35
C GLY A 91 12.46 22.72 17.90
N ASP A 92 12.07 23.34 19.02
CA ASP A 92 12.93 24.33 19.70
C ASP A 92 14.28 23.69 20.07
N PRO A 93 15.39 24.10 19.45
CA PRO A 93 16.72 23.62 19.81
C PRO A 93 17.21 24.22 21.14
N GLY A 94 16.52 25.24 21.67
CA GLY A 94 16.91 26.01 22.84
C GLY A 94 16.33 25.55 24.17
N ASP A 95 15.46 24.54 24.19
CA ASP A 95 14.91 24.03 25.46
C ASP A 95 16.01 23.30 26.26
N ARG A 96 16.62 24.04 27.20
CA ARG A 96 17.66 23.56 28.12
C ARG A 96 17.19 22.39 28.99
N ALA A 97 15.89 22.26 29.26
CA ALA A 97 15.35 21.12 29.98
C ALA A 97 15.40 19.85 29.11
N ALA A 98 15.20 20.00 27.80
CA ALA A 98 15.21 18.92 26.83
C ALA A 98 16.62 18.37 26.51
N THR A 99 17.67 19.17 26.70
CA THR A 99 19.06 18.75 26.47
C THR A 99 19.51 17.65 27.46
N ASN A 100 18.89 17.58 28.64
CA ASN A 100 19.20 16.60 29.68
C ASN A 100 18.39 15.29 29.57
N LEU A 101 17.47 15.21 28.61
CA LEU A 101 16.57 14.08 28.43
C LEU A 101 17.20 13.04 27.48
N SER A 102 18.12 12.24 28.03
CA SER A 102 18.68 11.10 27.31
C SER A 102 17.73 9.89 27.31
N PRO A 103 17.50 9.23 26.15
CA PRO A 103 16.79 7.94 26.07
C PRO A 103 17.41 6.83 26.93
N TYR A 104 18.69 7.00 27.29
CA TYR A 104 19.51 6.07 28.07
C TYR A 104 19.69 6.53 29.53
N SER A 105 18.88 7.48 30.00
CA SER A 105 18.92 7.91 31.40
C SER A 105 18.58 6.75 32.36
N ARG A 106 19.21 6.75 33.54
CA ARG A 106 18.91 5.80 34.62
C ARG A 106 17.51 5.99 35.21
N SER A 107 16.96 7.21 35.14
CA SER A 107 15.59 7.49 35.56
C SER A 107 14.61 7.06 34.48
N ARG A 108 13.63 6.20 34.82
CA ARG A 108 12.60 5.74 33.86
C ARG A 108 11.81 6.91 33.27
N ALA A 109 11.49 7.92 34.08
CA ALA A 109 10.74 9.09 33.63
C ALA A 109 11.55 9.89 32.59
N ALA A 110 12.83 10.12 32.87
CA ALA A 110 13.72 10.82 31.94
C ALA A 110 13.97 10.01 30.66
N ALA A 111 14.17 8.68 30.76
CA ALA A 111 14.37 7.82 29.61
C ALA A 111 13.13 7.76 28.70
N SER A 112 11.93 7.70 29.29
CA SER A 112 10.66 7.72 28.54
C SER A 112 10.45 9.06 27.83
N ALA A 113 10.66 10.18 28.53
CA ALA A 113 10.52 11.51 27.94
C ALA A 113 11.59 11.78 26.87
N GLY A 114 12.83 11.31 27.07
CA GLY A 114 13.88 11.31 26.05
C GLY A 114 13.46 10.53 24.80
N ARG A 115 13.05 9.26 24.93
CA ARG A 115 12.58 8.45 23.79
C ARG A 115 11.46 9.12 23.00
N ARG A 116 10.47 9.71 23.69
CA ARG A 116 9.35 10.42 23.04
C ARG A 116 9.84 11.62 22.23
N ARG A 117 10.78 12.39 22.77
CA ARG A 117 11.35 13.56 22.08
C ARG A 117 12.15 13.16 20.86
N PHE A 118 13.05 12.18 20.97
CA PHE A 118 13.83 11.69 19.82
C PHE A 118 12.91 11.17 18.72
N ALA A 119 11.88 10.38 19.07
CA ALA A 119 10.88 9.93 18.11
C ALA A 119 10.10 11.09 17.47
N GLN A 120 9.85 12.18 18.19
CA GLN A 120 9.22 13.38 17.64
C GLN A 120 10.15 14.11 16.65
N MET A 121 11.44 14.21 16.97
CA MET A 121 12.46 14.80 16.09
C MET A 121 12.62 13.97 14.81
N ASP A 122 12.70 12.64 14.93
CA ASP A 122 12.79 11.74 13.77
C ASP A 122 11.59 11.92 12.84
N ARG A 123 10.36 11.95 13.39
CA ARG A 123 9.14 12.23 12.62
C ARG A 123 9.13 13.64 12.00
N ALA A 124 9.75 14.63 12.64
CA ALA A 124 9.87 15.97 12.08
C ALA A 124 10.84 15.98 10.90
N LEU A 125 11.98 15.29 11.01
CA LEU A 125 12.95 15.11 9.93
C LEU A 125 12.35 14.35 8.74
N GLU A 126 11.63 13.26 8.98
CA GLU A 126 10.93 12.51 7.93
C GLU A 126 9.91 13.38 7.19
N ARG A 127 9.10 14.15 7.94
CA ARG A 127 8.14 15.08 7.32
C ARG A 127 8.84 16.17 6.52
N TYR A 128 9.92 16.74 7.05
CA TYR A 128 10.69 17.78 6.37
C TYR A 128 11.30 17.26 5.05
N THR A 129 11.94 16.09 5.07
CA THR A 129 12.50 15.47 3.88
C THR A 129 11.45 15.11 2.83
N ALA A 130 10.28 14.62 3.26
CA ALA A 130 9.16 14.38 2.36
C ALA A 130 8.64 15.67 1.70
N MET A 131 8.53 16.76 2.46
CA MET A 131 8.14 18.07 1.91
C MET A 131 9.22 18.63 0.97
N SER A 132 10.49 18.48 1.30
CA SER A 132 11.60 18.90 0.42
C SER A 132 11.52 18.21 -0.94
N ARG A 133 11.33 16.88 -0.98
CA ARG A 133 11.16 16.14 -2.23
C ARG A 133 9.94 16.62 -3.03
N ARG A 134 8.84 16.96 -2.33
CA ARG A 134 7.64 17.51 -2.97
C ARG A 134 7.91 18.89 -3.56
N ARG A 135 8.72 19.73 -2.91
CA ARG A 135 9.14 21.04 -3.41
C ARG A 135 9.92 20.89 -4.72
N ASP A 136 10.92 20.01 -4.75
CA ASP A 136 11.72 19.75 -5.96
C ASP A 136 10.85 19.26 -7.14
N ALA A 137 9.86 18.41 -6.84
CA ALA A 137 8.88 17.96 -7.82
C ALA A 137 7.98 19.09 -8.33
N LEU A 138 7.60 20.05 -7.46
CA LEU A 138 6.84 21.23 -7.87
C LEU A 138 7.68 22.17 -8.74
N ASP A 139 8.93 22.43 -8.38
CA ASP A 139 9.84 23.27 -9.18
C ASP A 139 10.02 22.70 -10.58
N SER A 140 10.22 21.38 -10.69
CA SER A 140 10.27 20.68 -11.99
C SER A 140 8.98 20.82 -12.80
N ARG A 141 7.81 20.87 -12.14
CA ARG A 141 6.50 21.05 -12.80
C ARG A 141 6.27 22.49 -13.21
N ILE A 142 6.70 23.45 -12.40
CA ILE A 142 6.65 24.89 -12.69
C ILE A 142 7.47 25.16 -13.95
N ALA A 143 8.72 24.69 -14.02
CA ALA A 143 9.57 24.87 -15.20
C ALA A 143 8.91 24.31 -16.48
N LYS A 144 8.25 23.14 -16.39
CA LYS A 144 7.51 22.55 -17.53
C LYS A 144 6.27 23.35 -17.92
N ALA A 145 5.55 23.91 -16.94
CA ALA A 145 4.38 24.75 -17.18
C ALA A 145 4.80 26.08 -17.83
N GLU A 146 5.84 26.73 -17.31
CA GLU A 146 6.43 27.96 -17.86
C GLU A 146 6.89 27.76 -19.31
N ALA A 147 7.62 26.67 -19.59
CA ALA A 147 8.06 26.36 -20.96
C ALA A 147 6.88 26.15 -21.92
N ARG A 148 5.77 25.57 -21.44
CA ARG A 148 4.56 25.39 -22.25
C ARG A 148 3.83 26.70 -22.49
N GLU A 149 3.71 27.53 -21.46
CA GLU A 149 3.07 28.85 -21.54
C GLU A 149 3.87 29.80 -22.43
N ALA A 150 5.21 29.78 -22.34
CA ALA A 150 6.09 30.56 -23.20
C ALA A 150 5.94 30.20 -24.69
N ARG A 151 5.87 28.90 -25.02
CA ARG A 151 5.61 28.44 -26.41
C ARG A 151 4.26 28.93 -26.90
N ARG A 152 3.21 28.79 -26.08
CA ARG A 152 1.86 29.23 -26.43
C ARG A 152 1.77 30.74 -26.67
N ASN A 153 2.54 31.52 -25.92
CA ASN A 153 2.56 32.99 -26.05
C ASN A 153 3.46 33.49 -27.19
N GLY A 154 4.40 32.66 -27.69
CA GLY A 154 5.27 32.98 -28.82
C GLY A 154 4.76 32.49 -30.19
N ASP A 155 3.82 31.56 -30.21
CA ASP A 155 3.10 31.11 -31.42
C ASP A 155 1.82 31.94 -31.72
N ALA A 156 1.72 33.14 -31.13
CA ALA A 156 0.64 34.11 -31.34
C ALA A 156 1.22 35.40 -31.93
#